data_AF-A0AAN9UMX2-F1
#
_entry.id   AF-A0AAN9UMX2-F1
#
_cell.length_a   1.000
_cell.length_b   1.000
_cell.length_c   1.000
_cell.angle_alpha   90.00
_cell.angle_beta   90.00
_cell.angle_gamma   90.00
#
_symmetry.space_group_name_H-M   'P 1'
#
loop_
_entity.id
_entity.type
_entity.pdbx_description
1 polymer ?
#
loop_
_entity_poly.entity_id
_entity_poly.type
_entity_poly.pdbx_seq_one_letter_code
_entity_poly.pdbx_strand_id
1 'polypeptide(L)'
;MQFTTAIVTAILSATALAAPAPVPASQMAAVPEWSITGLKRVCTAADDSCAWSFGVDTHLAAPTACSFTVKGKPASQTATSNQKCGPYTVGTGWDGSFGPGNGFTVLSVTDYTKKLIVWPSYTDKELAGGKVVSPDKSYAPANI
;
A
#
# COMPACT_ATOMS: atom_id res chain seq x y z
N MET A 1 -4.52 85.54 0.79
CA MET A 1 -5.23 84.37 1.34
C MET A 1 -4.71 83.12 0.63
N GLN A 2 -4.08 82.23 1.40
CA GLN A 2 -3.77 80.80 1.21
C GLN A 2 -3.39 80.26 -0.18
N PHE A 3 -2.11 79.88 -0.32
CA PHE A 3 -1.61 78.93 -1.32
C PHE A 3 -1.68 77.52 -0.74
N THR A 4 -2.55 76.68 -1.31
CA THR A 4 -2.78 75.30 -0.88
C THR A 4 -1.64 74.39 -1.36
N THR A 5 -0.85 73.87 -0.43
CA THR A 5 0.22 72.90 -0.71
C THR A 5 -0.39 71.50 -0.75
N ALA A 6 -0.47 70.88 -1.94
CA ALA A 6 -0.86 69.49 -2.08
C ALA A 6 0.36 68.58 -1.86
N ILE A 7 0.37 67.83 -0.77
CA ILE A 7 1.37 66.79 -0.50
C ILE A 7 0.91 65.51 -1.21
N VAL A 8 1.68 65.04 -2.18
CA VAL A 8 1.46 63.76 -2.86
C VAL A 8 2.16 62.66 -2.06
N THR A 9 1.39 61.86 -1.32
CA THR A 9 1.88 60.64 -0.66
C THR A 9 1.98 59.50 -1.67
N ALA A 10 3.20 59.11 -2.03
CA ALA A 10 3.46 57.92 -2.83
C ALA A 10 3.31 56.65 -1.96
N ILE A 11 2.32 55.82 -2.28
CA ILE A 11 2.07 54.53 -1.64
C ILE A 11 3.05 53.52 -2.27
N LEU A 12 4.06 53.07 -1.52
CA LEU A 12 4.89 51.93 -1.95
C LEU A 12 4.09 50.64 -1.76
N SER A 13 3.57 50.10 -2.86
CA SER A 13 3.00 48.75 -2.90
C SER A 13 4.12 47.72 -2.69
N ALA A 14 4.25 47.21 -1.48
CA ALA A 14 5.10 46.05 -1.20
C ALA A 14 4.48 44.82 -1.88
N THR A 15 5.07 44.37 -2.99
CA THR A 15 4.74 43.08 -3.58
C THR A 15 5.28 41.99 -2.66
N ALA A 16 4.39 41.39 -1.86
CA ALA A 16 4.73 40.18 -1.12
C ALA A 16 5.01 39.06 -2.13
N LEU A 17 6.30 38.77 -2.35
CA LEU A 17 6.73 37.56 -3.06
C LEU A 17 6.30 36.37 -2.19
N ALA A 18 5.28 35.64 -2.62
CA ALA A 18 4.92 34.38 -2.01
C ALA A 18 6.12 33.42 -2.13
N ALA A 19 6.68 33.01 -0.99
CA ALA A 19 7.72 31.98 -0.98
C ALA A 19 7.15 30.68 -1.57
N PRO A 20 7.94 29.92 -2.36
CA PRO A 20 7.49 28.64 -2.88
C PRO A 20 7.10 27.72 -1.71
N ALA A 21 5.89 27.16 -1.76
CA ALA A 21 5.49 26.14 -0.80
C ALA A 21 6.48 24.95 -0.90
N PRO A 22 6.94 24.40 0.23
CA PRO A 22 7.80 23.22 0.20
C PRO A 22 7.07 22.10 -0.55
N VAL A 23 7.73 21.55 -1.57
CA VAL A 23 7.21 20.40 -2.31
C VAL A 23 7.11 19.23 -1.32
N PRO A 24 5.93 18.60 -1.15
CA PRO A 24 5.81 17.48 -0.24
C PRO A 24 6.75 16.34 -0.67
N ALA A 25 7.54 15.83 0.27
CA ALA A 25 8.41 14.70 0.02
C ALA A 25 7.57 13.45 -0.27
N SER A 26 7.87 12.75 -1.37
CA SER A 26 7.26 11.45 -1.68
C SER A 26 7.55 10.44 -0.57
N GLN A 27 6.54 9.69 -0.15
CA GLN A 27 6.72 8.58 0.79
C GLN A 27 7.27 7.32 0.11
N MET A 28 7.32 7.27 -1.22
CA MET A 28 7.83 6.13 -1.96
C MET A 28 9.35 6.02 -1.85
N ALA A 29 9.85 4.82 -1.61
CA ALA A 29 11.27 4.54 -1.50
C ALA A 29 11.92 4.47 -2.89
N ALA A 30 13.16 4.96 -2.99
CA ALA A 30 13.96 4.91 -4.20
C ALA A 30 14.65 3.55 -4.37
N VAL A 31 13.84 2.49 -4.43
CA VAL A 31 14.27 1.09 -4.62
C VAL A 31 13.42 0.43 -5.72
N PRO A 32 13.85 -0.72 -6.29
CA PRO A 32 13.01 -1.46 -7.23
C PRO A 32 11.64 -1.81 -6.64
N GLU A 33 10.64 -1.94 -7.50
CA GLU A 33 9.33 -2.45 -7.10
C GLU A 33 9.46 -3.86 -6.53
N TRP A 34 8.56 -4.24 -5.62
CA TRP A 34 8.48 -5.62 -5.16
C TRP A 34 7.39 -6.34 -5.93
N SER A 35 7.72 -7.50 -6.49
CA SER A 35 6.76 -8.38 -7.14
C SER A 35 6.26 -9.43 -6.16
N ILE A 36 4.95 -9.58 -6.08
CA ILE A 36 4.33 -10.69 -5.36
C ILE A 36 4.05 -11.79 -6.36
N THR A 37 4.84 -12.85 -6.26
CA THR A 37 4.90 -13.91 -7.28
C THR A 37 4.13 -15.15 -6.88
N GLY A 38 3.47 -15.77 -7.85
CA GLY A 38 2.79 -17.06 -7.66
C GLY A 38 1.71 -17.04 -6.57
N LEU A 39 1.06 -15.89 -6.37
CA LEU A 39 0.12 -15.73 -5.27
C LEU A 39 -1.09 -16.63 -5.43
N LYS A 40 -1.41 -17.37 -4.37
CA LYS A 40 -2.53 -18.30 -4.33
C LYS A 40 -3.16 -18.29 -2.93
N ARG A 41 -4.49 -18.29 -2.90
CA ARG A 41 -5.31 -18.48 -1.69
C ARG A 41 -6.24 -19.66 -1.88
N VAL A 42 -6.18 -20.62 -0.97
CA VAL A 42 -7.05 -21.82 -0.96
C VAL A 42 -7.85 -21.82 0.33
N CYS A 43 -9.16 -21.63 0.23
CA CYS A 43 -10.06 -21.71 1.38
C CYS A 43 -10.76 -23.08 1.43
N THR A 44 -11.06 -23.54 2.63
CA THR A 44 -11.91 -24.72 2.84
C THR A 44 -13.32 -24.45 2.31
N ALA A 45 -14.09 -25.51 2.03
CA ALA A 45 -15.48 -25.35 1.57
C ALA A 45 -16.38 -24.64 2.60
N ALA A 46 -16.05 -24.75 3.89
CA ALA A 46 -16.75 -24.05 4.97
C ALA A 46 -16.28 -22.59 5.16
N ASP A 47 -15.26 -22.15 4.42
CA ASP A 47 -14.60 -20.85 4.58
C ASP A 47 -14.22 -20.57 6.04
N ASP A 48 -13.73 -21.59 6.73
CA ASP A 48 -13.26 -21.49 8.12
C ASP A 48 -11.73 -21.38 8.23
N SER A 49 -11.03 -21.67 7.13
CA SER A 49 -9.59 -21.63 7.01
C SER A 49 -9.17 -21.35 5.57
N CYS A 50 -8.25 -20.42 5.37
CA CYS A 50 -7.64 -20.11 4.09
C CYS A 50 -6.11 -20.20 4.18
N ALA A 51 -5.51 -21.05 3.35
CA ALA A 51 -4.07 -21.14 3.17
C ALA A 51 -3.61 -20.15 2.09
N TRP A 52 -2.60 -19.37 2.42
CA TRP A 52 -1.95 -18.41 1.52
C TRP A 52 -0.55 -18.90 1.17
N SER A 53 -0.15 -18.73 -0.10
CA SER A 53 1.21 -18.99 -0.57
C SER A 53 1.59 -18.00 -1.68
N PHE A 54 2.77 -17.39 -1.58
CA PHE A 54 3.33 -16.50 -2.60
C PHE A 54 4.85 -16.31 -2.37
N GLY A 55 5.54 -15.69 -3.33
CA GLY A 55 6.90 -15.20 -3.18
C GLY A 55 6.94 -13.67 -3.08
N VAL A 56 7.89 -13.15 -2.29
CA VAL A 56 8.24 -11.73 -2.28
C VAL A 56 9.57 -11.57 -3.02
N ASP A 57 9.49 -11.01 -4.23
CA ASP A 57 10.64 -10.72 -5.07
C ASP A 57 10.96 -9.23 -5.04
N THR A 58 12.16 -8.89 -4.57
CA THR A 58 12.65 -7.49 -4.53
C THR A 58 13.52 -7.15 -5.73
N HIS A 59 13.78 -8.12 -6.62
CA HIS A 59 14.72 -8.05 -7.74
C HIS A 59 16.18 -7.78 -7.34
N LEU A 60 16.49 -7.86 -6.05
CA LEU A 60 17.85 -7.65 -5.51
C LEU A 60 18.47 -8.95 -4.98
N ALA A 61 17.65 -9.99 -4.78
CA ALA A 61 18.05 -11.29 -4.28
C ALA A 61 17.01 -12.33 -4.71
N ALA A 62 17.28 -13.62 -4.43
CA ALA A 62 16.30 -14.68 -4.67
C ALA A 62 14.96 -14.38 -3.96
N PRO A 63 13.80 -14.64 -4.62
CA PRO A 63 12.50 -14.41 -4.02
C PRO A 63 12.33 -15.17 -2.71
N THR A 64 11.76 -14.52 -1.70
CA THR A 64 11.46 -15.16 -0.41
C THR A 64 10.08 -15.77 -0.45
N ALA A 65 9.98 -17.09 -0.25
CA ALA A 65 8.70 -17.76 -0.13
C ALA A 65 7.98 -17.37 1.17
N CYS A 66 6.67 -17.15 1.08
CA CYS A 66 5.79 -16.83 2.18
C CYS A 66 4.58 -17.77 2.17
N SER A 67 4.24 -18.33 3.32
CA SER A 67 3.05 -19.16 3.46
C SER A 67 2.51 -19.06 4.88
N PHE A 68 1.20 -18.92 5.00
CA PHE A 68 0.51 -18.87 6.29
C PHE A 68 -0.96 -19.29 6.14
N THR A 69 -1.62 -19.52 7.27
CA THR A 69 -3.04 -19.89 7.31
C THR A 69 -3.81 -18.87 8.11
N VAL A 70 -4.89 -18.35 7.52
CA VAL A 70 -5.87 -17.50 8.19
C VAL A 70 -7.05 -18.36 8.58
N LYS A 71 -7.48 -18.30 9.84
CA LYS A 71 -8.70 -18.94 10.34
C LYS A 71 -9.70 -17.87 10.72
N GLY A 72 -10.97 -18.12 10.46
CA GLY A 72 -12.03 -17.14 10.71
C GLY A 72 -13.39 -17.67 10.26
N LYS A 73 -14.43 -16.83 10.32
CA LYS A 73 -15.78 -17.17 9.84
C LYS A 73 -16.45 -15.90 9.31
N PRO A 74 -16.32 -15.55 8.02
CA PRO A 74 -15.53 -16.25 6.98
C PRO A 74 -14.02 -15.95 7.06
N ALA A 75 -13.19 -16.97 6.83
CA ALA A 75 -11.73 -16.85 6.82
C ALA A 75 -11.22 -16.03 5.63
N SER A 76 -11.91 -16.08 4.49
CA SER A 76 -11.61 -15.28 3.30
C SER A 76 -11.69 -13.77 3.51
N GLN A 77 -12.39 -13.31 4.55
CA GLN A 77 -12.59 -11.90 4.90
C GLN A 77 -11.97 -11.54 6.25
N THR A 78 -11.25 -12.48 6.88
CA THR A 78 -10.65 -12.27 8.19
C THR A 78 -9.29 -11.57 8.04
N ALA A 79 -9.12 -10.48 8.76
CA ALA A 79 -7.84 -9.80 8.87
C ALA A 79 -6.87 -10.60 9.73
N THR A 80 -5.60 -10.62 9.34
CA THR A 80 -4.52 -11.14 10.17
C THR A 80 -3.36 -10.16 10.22
N SER A 81 -2.49 -10.32 11.21
CA SER A 81 -1.26 -9.55 11.34
C SER A 81 -0.12 -10.45 11.78
N ASN A 82 1.10 -9.93 11.72
CA ASN A 82 2.29 -10.57 12.29
C ASN A 82 2.66 -11.94 11.71
N GLN A 83 2.23 -12.26 10.49
CA GLN A 83 2.65 -13.48 9.80
C GLN A 83 4.11 -13.33 9.37
N LYS A 84 4.99 -14.25 9.77
CA LYS A 84 6.43 -14.14 9.50
C LYS A 84 6.80 -14.92 8.23
N CYS A 85 7.45 -14.24 7.30
CA CYS A 85 7.90 -14.79 6.03
C CYS A 85 9.33 -14.33 5.73
N GLY A 86 10.31 -15.07 6.26
CA GLY A 86 11.71 -14.64 6.22
C GLY A 86 11.90 -13.28 6.90
N PRO A 87 12.47 -12.26 6.23
CA PRO A 87 12.62 -10.93 6.80
C PRO A 87 11.31 -10.13 6.85
N TYR A 88 10.26 -10.59 6.15
CA TYR A 88 9.01 -9.85 6.02
C TYR A 88 8.03 -10.21 7.13
N THR A 89 7.32 -9.19 7.60
CA THR A 89 6.10 -9.34 8.39
C THR A 89 4.90 -9.03 7.52
N VAL A 90 3.96 -9.96 7.47
CA VAL A 90 2.79 -9.90 6.61
C VAL A 90 1.51 -9.79 7.44
N GLY A 91 0.61 -8.92 7.00
CA GLY A 91 -0.77 -8.86 7.45
C GLY A 91 -1.74 -8.89 6.28
N THR A 92 -3.02 -9.09 6.58
CA THR A 92 -4.12 -9.02 5.61
C THR A 92 -5.24 -8.17 6.17
N GLY A 93 -5.90 -7.40 5.31
CA GLY A 93 -7.14 -6.69 5.60
C GLY A 93 -8.10 -6.86 4.44
N TRP A 94 -9.39 -7.02 4.73
CA TRP A 94 -10.44 -7.17 3.71
C TRP A 94 -11.41 -6.00 3.77
N ASP A 95 -11.87 -5.55 2.61
CA ASP A 95 -12.90 -4.54 2.46
C ASP A 95 -13.97 -5.00 1.47
N GLY A 96 -15.23 -4.97 1.91
CA GLY A 96 -16.42 -5.32 1.14
C GLY A 96 -17.34 -4.14 0.81
N SER A 97 -16.89 -2.90 1.04
CA SER A 97 -17.71 -1.69 0.89
C SER A 97 -18.19 -1.43 -0.55
N PHE A 98 -17.64 -2.15 -1.53
CA PHE A 98 -17.97 -2.08 -2.95
C PHE A 98 -19.13 -3.01 -3.36
N GLY A 99 -19.82 -3.59 -2.38
CA GLY A 99 -21.00 -4.42 -2.58
C GLY A 99 -20.70 -5.92 -2.69
N PRO A 100 -21.75 -6.77 -2.68
CA PRO A 100 -21.58 -8.23 -2.62
C PRO A 100 -20.74 -8.78 -3.78
N GLY A 101 -19.70 -9.56 -3.45
CA GLY A 101 -18.82 -10.20 -4.44
C GLY A 101 -17.82 -9.26 -5.13
N ASN A 102 -17.74 -7.99 -4.71
CA ASN A 102 -16.76 -7.01 -5.19
C ASN A 102 -15.76 -6.61 -4.08
N GLY A 103 -15.59 -7.46 -3.07
CA GLY A 103 -14.59 -7.25 -2.04
C GLY A 103 -13.17 -7.43 -2.56
N PHE A 104 -12.21 -6.92 -1.79
CA PHE A 104 -10.79 -7.10 -2.04
C PHE A 104 -10.03 -7.28 -0.73
N THR A 105 -8.91 -7.99 -0.82
CA THR A 105 -7.95 -8.15 0.26
C THR A 105 -6.70 -7.33 -0.06
N VAL A 106 -6.22 -6.58 0.92
CA VAL A 106 -4.92 -5.92 0.90
C VAL A 106 -3.98 -6.68 1.83
N LEU A 107 -2.78 -6.98 1.35
CA LEU A 107 -1.68 -7.45 2.17
C LEU A 107 -0.87 -6.24 2.66
N SER A 108 -0.40 -6.27 3.90
CA SER A 108 0.77 -5.48 4.29
C SER A 108 1.99 -6.39 4.19
N VAL A 109 3.00 -6.03 3.41
CA VAL A 109 4.28 -6.78 3.41
C VAL A 109 5.36 -5.81 3.83
N THR A 110 5.87 -5.99 5.05
CA THR A 110 6.77 -5.04 5.70
C THR A 110 8.14 -5.66 5.94
N ASP A 111 9.19 -4.99 5.50
CA ASP A 111 10.57 -5.23 5.94
C ASP A 111 10.92 -4.17 6.99
N TYR A 112 10.81 -4.53 8.27
CA TYR A 112 11.13 -3.62 9.38
C TYR A 112 12.62 -3.28 9.47
N THR A 113 13.51 -4.14 8.94
CA THR A 113 14.95 -3.88 8.95
C THR A 113 15.29 -2.76 7.98
N LYS A 114 14.70 -2.82 6.78
CA LYS A 114 14.87 -1.78 5.74
C LYS A 114 13.91 -0.60 5.88
N LYS A 115 12.92 -0.69 6.78
CA LYS A 115 11.85 0.28 6.96
C LYS A 115 11.06 0.51 5.66
N LEU A 116 10.68 -0.58 5.01
CA LEU A 116 9.93 -0.57 3.75
C LEU A 116 8.63 -1.35 3.89
N ILE A 117 7.60 -0.89 3.18
CA ILE A 117 6.31 -1.58 3.09
C ILE A 117 5.74 -1.51 1.67
N VAL A 118 5.10 -2.59 1.24
CA VAL A 118 4.19 -2.58 0.09
C VAL A 118 2.79 -3.00 0.52
N TRP A 119 1.78 -2.54 -0.22
CA TRP A 119 0.37 -2.85 0.02
C TRP A 119 -0.28 -3.60 -1.15
N PRO A 120 0.09 -4.86 -1.44
CA PRO A 120 -0.48 -5.63 -2.52
C PRO A 120 -1.99 -5.81 -2.36
N SER A 121 -2.76 -5.51 -3.41
CA SER A 121 -4.21 -5.65 -3.40
C SER A 121 -4.72 -6.62 -4.45
N TYR A 122 -5.70 -7.43 -4.05
CA TYR A 122 -6.31 -8.47 -4.88
C TYR A 122 -7.81 -8.52 -4.63
N THR A 123 -8.58 -8.56 -5.70
CA THR A 123 -10.03 -8.76 -5.62
C THR A 123 -10.35 -10.18 -5.16
N ASP A 124 -11.52 -10.38 -4.56
CA ASP A 124 -11.98 -11.71 -4.18
C ASP A 124 -12.07 -12.66 -5.38
N LYS A 125 -12.34 -12.11 -6.58
CA LYS A 125 -12.37 -12.87 -7.84
C LYS A 125 -11.00 -13.40 -8.25
N GLU A 126 -9.94 -12.61 -8.04
CA GLU A 126 -8.56 -13.05 -8.30
C GLU A 126 -8.13 -14.12 -7.30
N LEU A 127 -8.58 -14.03 -6.05
CA LEU A 127 -8.21 -14.95 -4.96
C LEU A 127 -9.09 -16.20 -4.88
N ALA A 128 -10.13 -16.31 -5.71
CA ALA A 128 -11.09 -17.41 -5.65
C ALA A 128 -10.55 -18.69 -6.30
N GLY A 129 -11.04 -19.83 -5.81
CA GLY A 129 -10.87 -21.13 -6.47
C GLY A 129 -9.45 -21.72 -6.43
N GLY A 130 -8.58 -21.23 -5.54
CA GLY A 130 -7.23 -21.80 -5.38
C GLY A 130 -6.32 -21.61 -6.60
N LYS A 131 -6.66 -20.66 -7.47
CA LYS A 131 -5.87 -20.35 -8.65
C LYS A 131 -4.67 -19.50 -8.28
N VAL A 132 -3.61 -19.64 -9.05
CA VAL A 132 -2.49 -18.70 -9.01
C VAL A 132 -2.96 -17.42 -9.69
N VAL A 133 -2.83 -16.30 -9.01
CA VAL A 133 -3.08 -14.97 -9.59
C VAL A 133 -2.07 -14.76 -10.71
N SER A 134 -2.57 -14.38 -11.88
CA SER A 134 -1.76 -14.14 -13.06
C SER A 134 -2.31 -12.93 -13.83
N PRO A 135 -1.47 -11.99 -14.28
CA PRO A 135 -0.02 -11.96 -14.03
C PRO A 135 0.32 -11.66 -12.56
N ASP A 136 1.57 -11.95 -12.20
CA ASP A 136 2.13 -11.46 -10.94
C ASP A 136 2.06 -9.92 -10.91
N LYS A 137 1.89 -9.35 -9.71
CA LYS A 137 1.72 -7.90 -9.54
C LYS A 137 2.92 -7.31 -8.83
N SER A 138 3.35 -6.14 -9.30
CA SER A 138 4.44 -5.36 -8.72
C SER A 138 3.92 -4.10 -8.03
N TYR A 139 4.61 -3.70 -6.96
CA TYR A 139 4.24 -2.57 -6.13
C TYR A 139 5.49 -1.80 -5.71
N ALA A 140 5.48 -0.49 -5.91
CA ALA A 140 6.54 0.37 -5.40
C ALA A 140 6.50 0.40 -3.85
N PRO A 141 7.62 0.16 -3.15
CA PRO A 141 7.68 0.26 -1.70
C PRO A 141 7.58 1.71 -1.21
N ALA A 142 6.95 1.89 -0.05
CA ALA A 142 6.97 3.11 0.72
C ALA A 142 7.91 3.00 1.93
N ASN A 143 8.43 4.13 2.38
CA ASN A 143 9.19 4.23 3.63
C ASN A 143 8.23 4.21 4.83
N ILE A 144 8.65 3.63 5.96
CA ILE A 144 7.93 3.62 7.24
C ILE A 144 8.78 4.12 8.42
#